data_AF-A0A5K3ES08-F1
#
_entry.id   AF-A0A5K3ES08-F1
#
_cell.length_a   1.000
_cell.length_b   1.000
_cell.length_c   1.000
_cell.angle_alpha   90.00
_cell.angle_beta   90.00
_cell.angle_gamma   90.00
#
_symmetry.space_group_name_H-M   'P 1'
#
loop_
_entity.id
_entity.type
_entity.pdbx_description
1 polymer ?
#
loop_
_entity_poly.entity_id
_entity_poly.type
_entity_poly.pdbx_seq_one_letter_code
_entity_poly.pdbx_strand_id
1 'polypeptide(L)'
;MCAASCPVCLKLDSECEDGNLASESPQAKTDALLDKTDDDRHSPLTKGGDESSSPPESCPPFAASSSCQPWHTCSEPPWDDINAANSEIGEFSENIGRSPWRVTTGRFVAVNAFLISCRCSKSPWGPAPSAHLGDGCLDLILVRRCSRYQYLRYLLYLTERRKGKHAGHLRLPFVEAYRVCAFQLQALDRDGVPVASENIAAQGTSVWCVDGEVLRNPNIICCVHRQLIRIFGRGPEA
;
A
#
# COMPACT_ATOMS: atom_id res chain seq x y z
N MET A 1 -12.95 2.99 -14.63
CA MET A 1 -12.87 1.67 -13.98
C MET A 1 -12.34 0.71 -15.03
N CYS A 2 -11.21 0.04 -14.78
CA CYS A 2 -10.69 -0.96 -15.72
C CYS A 2 -11.75 -2.06 -15.92
N ALA A 3 -12.08 -2.34 -17.18
CA ALA A 3 -13.01 -3.40 -17.54
C ALA A 3 -12.34 -4.78 -17.44
N ALA A 4 -11.04 -4.86 -17.70
CA ALA A 4 -10.23 -6.06 -17.59
C ALA A 4 -9.60 -6.24 -16.19
N SER A 5 -9.24 -7.49 -15.91
CA SER A 5 -8.52 -7.87 -14.70
C SER A 5 -7.05 -7.53 -14.87
N CYS A 6 -6.61 -6.41 -14.28
CA CYS A 6 -5.26 -5.90 -14.45
C CYS A 6 -4.30 -6.63 -13.50
N PRO A 7 -3.11 -7.04 -13.97
CA PRO A 7 -2.07 -7.59 -13.11
C PRO A 7 -1.35 -6.49 -12.33
N VAL A 8 -1.08 -6.78 -11.06
CA VAL A 8 -0.25 -5.97 -10.17
C VAL A 8 0.86 -6.86 -9.62
N CYS A 9 2.10 -6.54 -9.98
CA CYS A 9 3.29 -7.19 -9.45
C CYS A 9 3.72 -6.44 -8.19
N LEU A 10 4.01 -7.14 -7.11
CA LEU A 10 4.43 -6.55 -5.86
C LEU A 10 5.60 -7.32 -5.25
N LYS A 11 6.60 -6.57 -4.81
CA LYS A 11 7.76 -7.09 -4.09
C LYS A 11 7.59 -6.74 -2.62
N LEU A 12 7.35 -7.76 -1.79
CA LEU A 12 7.26 -7.57 -0.35
C LEU A 12 8.62 -7.21 0.23
N ASP A 13 8.61 -6.67 1.44
CA ASP A 13 9.82 -6.57 2.24
C ASP A 13 10.22 -7.96 2.75
N SER A 14 11.50 -8.33 2.62
CA SER A 14 12.00 -9.65 3.05
C SER A 14 11.86 -9.86 4.56
N GLU A 15 11.82 -8.78 5.35
CA GLU A 15 11.59 -8.84 6.79
C GLU A 15 10.13 -9.19 7.17
N CYS A 16 9.18 -9.13 6.23
CA CYS A 16 7.79 -9.52 6.46
C CYS A 16 7.49 -11.01 6.23
N GLU A 17 8.42 -11.81 5.67
CA GLU A 17 8.19 -13.27 5.55
C GLU A 17 8.27 -13.98 6.91
N ASP A 18 9.07 -13.47 7.85
CA ASP A 18 9.23 -14.05 9.20
C ASP A 18 8.17 -13.56 10.20
N GLY A 19 7.52 -12.43 9.91
CA GLY A 19 6.47 -11.84 10.73
C GLY A 19 5.10 -12.10 10.13
N ASN A 20 4.50 -13.25 10.44
CA ASN A 20 3.16 -13.67 10.05
C ASN A 20 2.09 -12.58 10.31
N LEU A 21 1.94 -11.63 9.37
CA LEU A 21 0.78 -10.77 9.27
C LEU A 21 -0.26 -11.59 8.51
N ALA A 22 -1.01 -12.39 9.27
CA ALA A 22 -2.02 -13.34 8.82
C ALA A 22 -2.64 -12.96 7.46
N SER A 23 -2.10 -13.55 6.40
CA SER A 23 -2.76 -13.64 5.11
C SER A 23 -3.87 -14.68 5.26
N GLU A 24 -4.99 -14.30 5.85
CA GLU A 24 -6.19 -15.13 5.79
C GLU A 24 -6.78 -15.04 4.38
N SER A 25 -6.73 -16.17 3.68
CA SER A 25 -7.36 -16.42 2.39
C SER A 25 -8.85 -16.02 2.37
N PRO A 26 -9.43 -15.72 1.19
CA PRO A 26 -10.78 -15.16 1.06
C PRO A 26 -11.95 -16.01 1.59
N GLN A 27 -11.71 -17.28 1.95
CA GLN A 27 -12.74 -18.24 2.36
C GLN A 27 -13.05 -18.27 3.87
N ALA A 28 -12.31 -17.52 4.70
CA ALA A 28 -12.50 -17.55 6.16
C ALA A 28 -13.18 -16.31 6.76
N LYS A 29 -13.69 -15.37 5.94
CA LYS A 29 -14.26 -14.09 6.43
C LYS A 29 -15.78 -14.09 6.63
N THR A 30 -16.41 -15.26 6.68
CA THR A 30 -17.79 -15.42 7.16
C THR A 30 -17.73 -16.02 8.57
N ASP A 31 -18.47 -15.40 9.47
CA ASP A 31 -18.68 -15.80 10.88
C ASP A 31 -17.67 -15.29 11.91
N ALA A 32 -17.79 -14.01 12.27
CA ALA A 32 -17.58 -13.55 13.65
C ALA A 32 -18.20 -12.16 13.84
N LEU A 33 -19.51 -12.11 14.03
CA LEU A 33 -20.19 -10.92 14.54
C LEU A 33 -21.13 -11.35 15.66
N LEU A 34 -20.55 -11.69 16.81
CA LEU A 34 -21.27 -11.82 18.08
C LEU A 34 -20.46 -11.15 19.18
N ASP A 35 -20.98 -9.98 19.54
CA ASP A 35 -21.20 -9.46 20.88
C ASP A 35 -20.32 -10.01 22.01
N LYS A 36 -19.51 -9.12 22.57
CA LYS A 36 -19.16 -9.12 24.00
C LYS A 36 -19.12 -7.68 24.50
N THR A 37 -20.14 -7.34 25.29
CA THR A 37 -20.04 -6.39 26.39
C THR A 37 -18.90 -6.81 27.33
N ASP A 38 -18.12 -5.86 27.82
CA ASP A 38 -17.90 -5.68 29.25
C ASP A 38 -17.02 -4.47 29.57
N ASP A 39 -17.60 -3.67 30.45
CA ASP A 39 -17.09 -2.93 31.60
C ASP A 39 -15.94 -1.90 31.56
N ASP A 40 -16.32 -0.79 32.19
CA ASP A 40 -15.57 0.36 32.64
C ASP A 40 -14.31 0.04 33.45
N ARG A 41 -13.27 0.86 33.23
CA ARG A 41 -12.50 1.45 34.34
C ARG A 41 -11.72 2.70 33.91
N HIS A 42 -12.12 3.83 34.50
CA HIS A 42 -11.43 5.12 34.50
C HIS A 42 -10.12 5.06 35.30
N SER A 43 -9.11 5.86 34.90
CA SER A 43 -8.16 6.57 35.79
C SER A 43 -7.15 7.42 34.98
N PRO A 44 -6.53 8.47 35.57
CA PRO A 44 -6.67 9.84 35.07
C PRO A 44 -5.40 10.50 34.50
N LEU A 45 -5.62 11.63 33.82
CA LEU A 45 -4.59 12.59 33.39
C LEU A 45 -3.76 13.10 34.56
N THR A 46 -2.44 13.15 34.38
CA THR A 46 -1.54 13.99 35.19
C THR A 46 -0.87 15.05 34.31
N LYS A 47 -0.82 16.27 34.86
CA LYS A 47 -0.12 17.46 34.34
C LYS A 47 1.37 17.38 34.69
N GLY A 48 2.24 17.79 33.78
CA GLY A 48 3.59 18.33 34.00
C GLY A 48 3.84 19.32 32.86
N GLY A 49 4.40 20.52 33.04
CA GLY A 49 5.42 20.97 33.97
C GLY A 49 6.57 21.51 33.09
N ASP A 50 6.69 22.83 33.00
CA ASP A 50 7.64 23.53 32.13
C ASP A 50 9.10 23.23 32.53
N GLU A 51 9.95 22.84 31.57
CA GLU A 51 11.41 22.92 31.73
C GLU A 51 12.11 23.30 30.43
N SER A 52 12.98 24.31 30.56
CA SER A 52 13.71 25.04 29.53
C SER A 52 14.85 24.24 28.88
N SER A 53 15.04 24.49 27.60
CA SER A 53 15.96 23.80 26.68
C SER A 53 17.42 24.25 26.74
N SER A 54 18.31 23.31 26.42
CA SER A 54 19.65 23.56 25.84
C SER A 54 19.83 22.63 24.62
N PRO A 55 20.40 23.07 23.49
CA PRO A 55 20.52 22.25 22.29
C PRO A 55 21.69 21.25 22.42
N PRO A 56 21.53 19.97 22.02
CA PRO A 56 22.67 19.07 21.91
C PRO A 56 23.54 19.43 20.71
N GLU A 57 24.85 19.44 20.94
CA GLU A 57 25.90 19.68 19.94
C GLU A 57 25.88 18.62 18.83
N SER A 58 26.08 19.09 17.59
CA SER A 58 26.45 18.38 16.34
C SER A 58 26.19 16.88 16.25
N CYS A 59 25.23 16.48 15.38
CA CYS A 59 25.12 15.10 14.91
C CYS A 59 26.42 14.64 14.22
N PRO A 60 26.95 13.43 14.54
CA PRO A 60 28.09 12.88 13.82
C PRO A 60 27.73 12.57 12.36
N PRO A 61 28.70 12.61 11.44
CA PRO A 61 28.47 12.19 10.05
C PRO A 61 28.09 10.71 10.00
N PHE A 62 26.95 10.40 9.40
CA PHE A 62 26.49 9.01 9.26
C PHE A 62 27.40 8.25 8.30
N ALA A 63 27.98 7.14 8.77
CA ALA A 63 28.56 6.12 7.90
C ALA A 63 27.44 5.60 7.00
N ALA A 64 27.54 5.87 5.69
CA ALA A 64 26.60 5.31 4.71
C ALA A 64 26.49 3.81 4.97
N SER A 65 25.28 3.33 5.32
CA SER A 65 25.07 1.89 5.38
C SER A 65 25.32 1.36 3.97
N SER A 66 26.29 0.47 3.85
CA SER A 66 26.76 -0.10 2.58
C SER A 66 25.73 -1.04 1.92
N SER A 67 24.47 -1.02 2.37
CA SER A 67 23.41 -1.91 1.91
C SER A 67 22.45 -1.25 0.90
N CYS A 68 22.63 0.03 0.57
CA CYS A 68 21.82 0.68 -0.45
C CYS A 68 22.21 0.12 -1.82
N GLN A 69 21.45 -0.87 -2.29
CA GLN A 69 21.56 -1.40 -3.65
C GLN A 69 21.33 -0.26 -4.66
N PRO A 70 22.15 -0.15 -5.72
CA PRO A 70 21.98 0.86 -6.76
C PRO A 70 20.60 0.80 -7.45
N TRP A 71 20.18 1.91 -8.04
CA TRP A 71 18.92 2.07 -8.78
C TRP A 71 18.67 1.02 -9.88
N HIS A 72 19.73 0.43 -10.43
CA HIS A 72 19.68 -0.64 -11.42
C HIS A 72 19.22 -2.00 -10.87
N THR A 73 19.12 -2.18 -9.56
CA THR A 73 18.78 -3.48 -8.95
C THR A 73 17.31 -3.61 -8.54
N CYS A 74 16.44 -2.63 -8.86
CA CYS A 74 15.01 -2.89 -8.90
C CYS A 74 14.77 -3.80 -10.12
N SER A 75 15.05 -5.09 -9.96
CA SER A 75 14.86 -6.10 -11.01
C SER A 75 13.47 -5.92 -11.59
N GLU A 76 13.38 -5.66 -12.90
CA GLU A 76 12.07 -5.52 -13.54
C GLU A 76 11.25 -6.80 -13.26
N PRO A 77 9.95 -6.68 -12.98
CA PRO A 77 9.10 -7.84 -12.88
C PRO A 77 9.16 -8.64 -14.19
N PRO A 78 9.06 -9.97 -14.13
CA PRO A 78 9.16 -10.81 -15.31
C PRO A 78 7.86 -10.74 -16.13
N TRP A 79 7.62 -9.62 -16.83
CA TRP A 79 6.38 -9.38 -17.57
C TRP A 79 6.13 -10.39 -18.67
N ASP A 80 7.18 -10.82 -19.36
CA ASP A 80 7.05 -11.82 -20.43
C ASP A 80 6.50 -13.13 -19.87
N ASP A 81 7.00 -13.56 -18.71
CA ASP A 81 6.52 -14.75 -18.01
C ASP A 81 5.09 -14.57 -17.48
N ILE A 82 4.78 -13.39 -16.94
CA ILE A 82 3.46 -13.07 -16.36
C ILE A 82 2.38 -12.95 -17.45
N ASN A 83 2.71 -12.36 -18.59
CA ASN A 83 1.80 -12.20 -19.72
C ASN A 83 1.58 -13.53 -20.45
N ALA A 84 2.62 -14.36 -20.56
CA ALA A 84 2.49 -15.74 -21.03
C ALA A 84 1.57 -16.56 -20.12
N ALA A 85 1.76 -16.50 -18.80
CA ALA A 85 0.92 -17.20 -17.82
C ALA A 85 -0.54 -16.71 -17.77
N ASN A 86 -0.80 -15.43 -18.07
CA ASN A 86 -2.17 -14.89 -18.14
C ASN A 86 -2.91 -15.25 -19.45
N SER A 87 -2.20 -15.71 -20.48
CA SER A 87 -2.78 -16.07 -21.79
C SER A 87 -3.21 -17.54 -21.88
N GLU A 88 -2.67 -18.41 -21.03
CA GLU A 88 -3.01 -19.83 -20.96
C GLU A 88 -3.73 -20.13 -19.64
N ILE A 89 -5.00 -20.59 -19.72
CA ILE A 89 -5.73 -21.04 -18.53
C ILE A 89 -5.11 -22.36 -18.06
N GLY A 90 -4.14 -22.26 -17.16
CA GLY A 90 -3.67 -23.36 -16.33
C GLY A 90 -2.42 -24.06 -16.84
N GLU A 91 -1.26 -23.56 -16.45
CA GLU A 91 -0.18 -24.39 -15.89
C GLU A 91 0.79 -23.49 -15.11
N PHE A 92 0.96 -23.82 -13.83
CA PHE A 92 1.79 -23.07 -12.88
C PHE A 92 3.26 -23.37 -13.19
N SER A 93 3.91 -22.49 -13.97
CA SER A 93 5.35 -22.64 -14.29
C SER A 93 6.21 -22.50 -13.02
N GLU A 94 6.99 -23.54 -12.72
CA GLU A 94 7.95 -23.62 -11.60
C GLU A 94 8.96 -22.46 -11.53
N ASN A 95 9.07 -21.62 -12.56
CA ASN A 95 9.97 -20.45 -12.58
C ASN A 95 9.47 -19.25 -11.75
N ILE A 96 8.17 -19.13 -11.47
CA ILE A 96 7.64 -18.08 -10.56
C ILE A 96 8.09 -18.33 -9.12
N GLY A 97 8.40 -19.58 -8.75
CA GLY A 97 8.83 -19.96 -7.40
C GLY A 97 10.19 -19.37 -6.96
N ARG A 98 10.95 -18.76 -7.86
CA ARG A 98 12.22 -18.06 -7.54
C ARG A 98 12.16 -16.54 -7.65
N SER A 99 11.07 -15.98 -8.17
CA SER A 99 10.94 -14.53 -8.32
C SER A 99 10.53 -13.91 -6.99
N PRO A 100 11.20 -12.83 -6.52
CA PRO A 100 10.76 -12.10 -5.32
C PRO A 100 9.44 -11.34 -5.54
N TRP A 101 8.92 -11.36 -6.78
CA TRP A 101 7.69 -10.69 -7.16
C TRP A 101 6.49 -11.63 -7.00
N ARG A 102 5.50 -11.18 -6.23
CA ARG A 102 4.17 -11.78 -6.18
C ARG A 102 3.27 -11.06 -7.18
N VAL A 103 2.35 -11.80 -7.80
CA VAL A 103 1.38 -11.22 -8.75
C VAL A 103 -0.03 -11.38 -8.18
N THR A 104 -0.78 -10.28 -8.18
CA THR A 104 -2.22 -10.29 -7.92
C THR A 104 -2.94 -9.70 -9.12
N THR A 105 -3.94 -10.40 -9.62
CA THR A 105 -4.72 -9.97 -10.79
C THR A 105 -6.13 -9.64 -10.34
N GLY A 106 -6.68 -8.52 -10.83
CA GLY A 106 -8.00 -8.10 -10.39
C GLY A 106 -8.59 -6.93 -11.17
N ARG A 107 -9.91 -6.80 -11.05
CA ARG A 107 -10.60 -5.55 -11.39
C ARG A 107 -10.59 -4.66 -10.15
N PHE A 108 -10.01 -3.48 -10.26
CA PHE A 108 -9.88 -2.54 -9.14
C PHE A 108 -10.75 -1.30 -9.36
N VAL A 109 -11.39 -0.83 -8.28
CA VAL A 109 -12.05 0.48 -8.25
C VAL A 109 -11.03 1.56 -7.90
N ALA A 110 -10.07 1.24 -7.04
CA ALA A 110 -8.97 2.12 -6.67
C ALA A 110 -7.70 1.30 -6.39
N VAL A 111 -6.57 1.84 -6.81
CA VAL A 111 -5.22 1.37 -6.46
C VAL A 111 -4.50 2.57 -5.87
N ASN A 112 -4.11 2.48 -4.61
CA ASN A 112 -3.46 3.58 -3.91
C ASN A 112 -2.15 3.11 -3.30
N ALA A 113 -1.11 3.93 -3.39
CA ALA A 113 0.20 3.66 -2.80
C ALA A 113 0.57 4.85 -1.89
N PHE A 114 0.97 4.55 -0.66
CA PHE A 114 1.23 5.56 0.36
C PHE A 114 2.60 5.36 1.00
N LEU A 115 3.45 6.40 0.94
CA LEU A 115 4.74 6.46 1.65
C LEU A 115 4.59 6.91 3.10
N ILE A 116 3.53 7.64 3.39
CA ILE A 116 3.21 8.18 4.71
C ILE A 116 1.76 7.87 5.04
N SER A 117 1.40 7.99 6.32
CA SER A 117 0.04 7.62 6.72
C SER A 117 -1.07 8.48 6.13
N CYS A 118 -0.75 9.68 5.64
CA CYS A 118 -1.71 10.65 5.11
C CYS A 118 -2.83 11.00 6.11
N ARG A 119 -2.50 11.01 7.41
CA ARG A 119 -3.41 11.44 8.48
C ARG A 119 -3.77 12.91 8.33
N CYS A 120 -5.04 13.24 8.47
CA CYS A 120 -5.54 14.61 8.43
C CYS A 120 -6.83 14.77 9.24
N SER A 121 -7.34 16.00 9.35
CA SER A 121 -8.59 16.28 10.10
C SER A 121 -9.82 15.52 9.56
N LYS A 122 -9.80 15.13 8.27
CA LYS A 122 -10.86 14.34 7.62
C LYS A 122 -10.62 12.84 7.69
N SER A 123 -9.38 12.40 7.88
CA SER A 123 -9.01 11.00 8.06
C SER A 123 -7.97 10.88 9.18
N PRO A 124 -8.40 10.82 10.45
CA PRO A 124 -7.50 10.93 11.59
C PRO A 124 -6.43 9.83 11.65
N TRP A 125 -6.80 8.63 11.18
CA TRP A 125 -5.90 7.48 11.10
C TRP A 125 -5.21 7.35 9.75
N GLY A 126 -5.70 8.11 8.76
CA GLY A 126 -5.22 8.07 7.39
C GLY A 126 -5.58 6.76 6.68
N PRO A 127 -5.42 6.73 5.35
CA PRO A 127 -5.60 5.51 4.57
C PRO A 127 -4.52 4.46 4.85
N ALA A 128 -3.31 4.85 5.25
CA ALA A 128 -2.18 3.95 5.49
C ALA A 128 -1.64 4.08 6.93
N PRO A 129 -2.41 3.65 7.95
CA PRO A 129 -2.08 3.93 9.35
C PRO A 129 -0.73 3.35 9.82
N SER A 130 -0.23 2.31 9.14
CA SER A 130 1.04 1.60 9.36
C SER A 130 2.23 2.19 8.60
N ALA A 131 2.01 3.12 7.67
CA ALA A 131 3.10 3.68 6.88
C ALA A 131 4.09 4.45 7.76
N HIS A 132 5.38 4.15 7.58
CA HIS A 132 6.47 4.72 8.36
C HIS A 132 7.53 5.31 7.44
N LEU A 133 8.01 6.50 7.79
CA LEU A 133 8.82 7.31 6.88
C LEU A 133 10.27 6.79 6.90
N GLY A 134 10.77 6.35 5.75
CA GLY A 134 12.17 5.96 5.60
C GLY A 134 12.52 4.55 6.06
N ASP A 135 11.53 3.67 6.22
CA ASP A 135 11.75 2.23 6.40
C ASP A 135 12.08 1.49 5.08
N GLY A 136 11.87 2.15 3.93
CA GLY A 136 12.10 1.54 2.61
C GLY A 136 10.88 0.80 2.06
N CYS A 137 9.70 1.02 2.65
CA CYS A 137 8.44 0.44 2.23
C CYS A 137 7.40 1.50 1.84
N LEU A 138 6.38 1.06 1.12
CA LEU A 138 5.13 1.78 0.92
C LEU A 138 3.95 0.85 1.23
N ASP A 139 2.84 1.43 1.66
CA ASP A 139 1.58 0.72 1.86
C ASP A 139 0.76 0.79 0.55
N LEU A 140 0.65 -0.35 -0.14
CA LEU A 140 -0.14 -0.55 -1.36
C LEU A 140 -1.53 -1.08 -0.99
N ILE A 141 -2.55 -0.27 -1.24
CA ILE A 141 -3.95 -0.59 -0.94
C ILE A 141 -4.71 -0.80 -2.25
N LEU A 142 -5.14 -2.04 -2.47
CA LEU A 142 -5.93 -2.46 -3.62
C LEU A 142 -7.41 -2.57 -3.20
N VAL A 143 -8.27 -1.76 -3.79
CA VAL A 143 -9.72 -1.84 -3.60
C VAL A 143 -10.31 -2.57 -4.80
N ARG A 144 -10.64 -3.85 -4.64
CA ARG A 144 -11.26 -4.67 -5.67
C ARG A 144 -12.64 -4.15 -6.06
N ARG A 145 -13.11 -4.58 -7.24
CA ARG A 145 -14.45 -4.30 -7.75
C ARG A 145 -15.49 -4.60 -6.69
N CYS A 146 -16.20 -3.56 -6.26
CA CYS A 146 -17.27 -3.61 -5.28
C CYS A 146 -18.43 -2.70 -5.71
N SER A 147 -19.57 -2.80 -5.01
CA SER A 147 -20.72 -1.92 -5.28
C SER A 147 -20.46 -0.49 -4.82
N ARG A 148 -21.23 0.48 -5.34
CA ARG A 148 -21.13 1.89 -4.90
C ARG A 148 -21.34 2.05 -3.39
N TYR A 149 -22.25 1.27 -2.80
CA TYR A 149 -22.49 1.27 -1.36
C TYR A 149 -21.30 0.73 -0.58
N GLN A 150 -20.69 -0.36 -1.05
CA GLN A 150 -19.47 -0.91 -0.45
C GLN A 150 -18.31 0.09 -0.52
N TYR A 151 -18.13 0.75 -1.67
CA TYR A 151 -17.10 1.78 -1.82
C TYR A 151 -17.38 3.00 -0.93
N LEU A 152 -18.63 3.46 -0.84
CA LEU A 152 -19.01 4.52 0.09
C LEU A 152 -18.73 4.12 1.55
N ARG A 153 -19.06 2.88 1.93
CA ARG A 153 -18.74 2.34 3.27
C ARG A 153 -17.23 2.37 3.51
N TYR A 154 -16.42 1.98 2.53
CA TYR A 154 -14.95 2.11 2.61
C TYR A 154 -14.51 3.56 2.87
N LEU A 155 -15.05 4.54 2.13
CA LEU A 155 -14.76 5.96 2.33
C LEU A 155 -15.19 6.45 3.71
N LEU A 156 -16.34 6.01 4.22
CA LEU A 156 -16.81 6.38 5.56
C LEU A 156 -15.89 5.84 6.66
N TYR A 157 -15.35 4.63 6.52
CA TYR A 157 -14.35 4.11 7.47
C TYR A 157 -13.09 4.97 7.54
N LEU A 158 -12.66 5.58 6.43
CA LEU A 158 -11.52 6.50 6.44
C LEU A 158 -11.78 7.75 7.30
N THR A 159 -13.04 8.13 7.51
CA THR A 159 -13.44 9.29 8.31
C THR A 159 -13.67 8.97 9.80
N GLU A 160 -13.63 7.69 10.17
CA GLU A 160 -13.95 7.21 11.52
C GLU A 160 -12.99 7.78 12.57
N ARG A 161 -13.56 8.31 13.65
CA ARG A 161 -12.82 8.92 14.76
C ARG A 161 -12.84 8.09 16.04
N ARG A 162 -13.70 7.07 16.11
CA ARG A 162 -13.84 6.22 17.31
C ARG A 162 -12.54 5.50 17.63
N LYS A 163 -12.07 5.69 18.87
CA LYS A 163 -10.94 4.95 19.45
C LYS A 163 -11.24 3.45 19.40
N GLY A 164 -10.24 2.64 19.03
CA GLY A 164 -10.33 1.17 18.97
C GLY A 164 -10.79 0.58 17.63
N LYS A 165 -11.31 1.40 16.70
CA LYS A 165 -11.64 0.97 15.32
C LYS A 165 -10.64 1.52 14.29
N HIS A 166 -9.37 1.55 14.66
CA HIS A 166 -8.27 1.90 13.76
C HIS A 166 -8.27 0.97 12.54
N ALA A 167 -7.97 1.50 11.35
CA ALA A 167 -7.81 0.73 10.12
C ALA A 167 -9.03 -0.13 9.70
N GLY A 168 -10.26 0.23 10.12
CA GLY A 168 -11.46 -0.55 9.78
C GLY A 168 -11.69 -0.71 8.27
N HIS A 169 -11.24 0.26 7.47
CA HIS A 169 -11.31 0.22 6.01
C HIS A 169 -10.43 -0.88 5.40
N LEU A 170 -9.31 -1.24 6.03
CA LEU A 170 -8.40 -2.29 5.55
C LEU A 170 -8.94 -3.70 5.83
N ARG A 171 -9.87 -3.84 6.78
CA ARG A 171 -10.48 -5.14 7.12
C ARG A 171 -11.66 -5.51 6.23
N LEU A 172 -12.09 -4.60 5.33
CA LEU A 172 -13.19 -4.86 4.42
C LEU A 172 -12.80 -5.99 3.43
N PRO A 173 -13.73 -6.90 3.10
CA PRO A 173 -13.40 -8.12 2.34
C PRO A 173 -12.96 -7.86 0.89
N PHE A 174 -13.22 -6.67 0.36
CA PHE A 174 -12.84 -6.24 -0.99
C PHE A 174 -11.62 -5.30 -0.98
N VAL A 175 -10.93 -5.17 0.15
CA VAL A 175 -9.72 -4.35 0.30
C VAL A 175 -8.55 -5.27 0.65
N GLU A 176 -7.46 -5.12 -0.10
CA GLU A 176 -6.18 -5.78 0.16
C GLU A 176 -5.15 -4.70 0.49
N ALA A 177 -4.33 -4.94 1.51
CA ALA A 177 -3.28 -4.02 1.92
C ALA A 177 -1.96 -4.79 1.97
N TYR A 178 -0.97 -4.28 1.26
CA TYR A 178 0.36 -4.88 1.18
C TYR A 178 1.40 -3.84 1.55
N ARG A 179 2.37 -4.26 2.37
CA ARG A 179 3.60 -3.49 2.57
C ARG A 179 4.64 -3.97 1.57
N VAL A 180 5.07 -3.08 0.69
CA VAL A 180 5.90 -3.43 -0.48
C VAL A 180 7.10 -2.50 -0.57
N CYS A 181 8.23 -3.00 -1.04
CA CYS A 181 9.38 -2.17 -1.39
C CYS A 181 9.34 -1.74 -2.86
N ALA A 182 8.56 -2.44 -3.70
CA ALA A 182 8.28 -2.05 -5.07
C ALA A 182 6.96 -2.65 -5.56
N PHE A 183 6.30 -1.99 -6.50
CA PHE A 183 5.18 -2.58 -7.24
C PHE A 183 5.15 -2.09 -8.69
N GLN A 184 4.51 -2.86 -9.55
CA GLN A 184 4.21 -2.45 -10.91
C GLN A 184 2.77 -2.77 -11.26
N LEU A 185 2.11 -1.85 -11.95
CA LEU A 185 0.78 -2.05 -12.50
C LEU A 185 0.85 -1.94 -14.02
N GLN A 186 0.27 -2.93 -14.71
CA GLN A 186 -0.01 -2.85 -16.13
C GLN A 186 -1.52 -2.76 -16.33
N ALA A 187 -1.96 -1.69 -16.97
CA ALA A 187 -3.36 -1.52 -17.30
C ALA A 187 -3.68 -2.29 -18.58
N LEU A 188 -4.79 -3.01 -18.52
CA LEU A 188 -5.35 -3.71 -19.66
C LEU A 188 -6.59 -2.94 -20.15
N ASP A 189 -6.80 -2.93 -21.45
CA ASP A 189 -8.00 -2.37 -22.08
C ASP A 189 -9.23 -3.27 -21.87
N ARG A 190 -10.31 -3.07 -22.65
CA ARG A 190 -11.52 -3.90 -22.50
C ARG A 190 -11.35 -5.33 -22.99
N ASP A 191 -10.44 -5.53 -23.94
CA ASP A 191 -10.18 -6.80 -24.60
C ASP A 191 -9.07 -7.58 -23.87
N GLY A 192 -8.53 -7.01 -22.78
CA GLY A 192 -7.46 -7.62 -21.99
C GLY A 192 -6.07 -7.38 -22.57
N VAL A 193 -5.94 -6.46 -23.53
CA VAL A 193 -4.67 -6.14 -24.17
C VAL A 193 -3.96 -5.04 -23.36
N PRO A 194 -2.64 -5.16 -23.13
CA PRO A 194 -1.87 -4.10 -22.50
C PRO A 194 -2.01 -2.76 -23.21
N VAL A 195 -2.31 -1.73 -22.43
CA VAL A 195 -2.49 -0.37 -22.92
C VAL A 195 -1.13 0.19 -23.35
N ALA A 196 -0.96 0.43 -24.65
CA ALA A 196 0.21 1.11 -25.17
C ALA A 196 0.16 2.62 -24.86
N SER A 197 1.31 3.21 -24.55
CA SER A 197 1.44 4.62 -24.11
C SER A 197 0.95 5.64 -25.16
N GLU A 198 0.85 5.25 -26.42
CA GLU A 198 0.45 6.10 -27.54
C GLU A 198 -1.07 6.26 -27.71
N ASN A 199 -1.89 5.42 -27.07
CA ASN A 199 -3.36 5.40 -27.25
C ASN A 199 -4.18 5.59 -25.95
N ILE A 200 -3.58 6.21 -24.93
CA ILE A 200 -4.16 6.35 -23.57
C ILE A 200 -5.55 7.01 -23.58
N ALA A 201 -5.77 8.04 -24.40
CA ALA A 201 -7.02 8.80 -24.41
C ALA A 201 -8.22 8.04 -25.02
N ALA A 202 -7.96 7.08 -25.92
CA ALA A 202 -9.00 6.35 -26.64
C ALA A 202 -9.51 5.11 -25.89
N GLN A 203 -8.72 4.57 -24.96
CA GLN A 203 -8.94 3.23 -24.40
C GLN A 203 -9.73 3.23 -23.07
N GLY A 204 -10.21 4.38 -22.60
CA GLY A 204 -11.05 4.46 -21.39
C GLY A 204 -10.31 4.01 -20.11
N THR A 205 -9.00 4.25 -20.07
CA THR A 205 -8.09 3.83 -19.01
C THR A 205 -8.05 4.87 -17.89
N SER A 206 -7.66 4.46 -16.68
CA SER A 206 -7.48 5.38 -15.56
C SER A 206 -6.19 6.18 -15.69
N VAL A 207 -6.10 7.30 -14.99
CA VAL A 207 -4.86 8.05 -14.80
C VAL A 207 -4.44 7.95 -13.34
N TRP A 208 -3.17 8.24 -13.06
CA TRP A 208 -2.64 8.31 -11.70
C TRP A 208 -2.63 9.75 -11.21
N CYS A 209 -2.91 9.92 -9.91
CA CYS A 209 -2.59 11.12 -9.18
C CYS A 209 -1.36 10.83 -8.32
N VAL A 210 -0.26 11.52 -8.58
CA VAL A 210 1.02 11.37 -7.87
C VAL A 210 1.26 12.67 -7.12
N ASP A 211 1.08 12.65 -5.80
CA ASP A 211 1.25 13.80 -4.90
C ASP A 211 0.50 15.08 -5.33
N GLY A 212 -0.62 14.93 -6.04
CA GLY A 212 -1.45 16.03 -6.54
C GLY A 212 -1.33 16.29 -8.04
N GLU A 213 -0.34 15.71 -8.71
CA GLU A 213 -0.11 15.86 -10.15
C GLU A 213 -0.66 14.68 -10.95
N VAL A 214 -1.15 14.95 -12.16
CA VAL A 214 -1.75 13.90 -13.01
C VAL A 214 -0.70 13.24 -13.90
N LEU A 215 -0.44 11.96 -13.65
CA LEU A 215 0.33 11.10 -14.53
C LEU A 215 -0.62 10.32 -15.45
N ARG A 216 -0.56 10.61 -16.76
CA ARG A 216 -1.50 10.06 -17.74
C ARG A 216 -1.22 8.61 -18.11
N ASN A 217 0.02 8.16 -18.04
CA ASN A 217 0.35 6.77 -18.33
C ASN A 217 -0.24 5.86 -17.23
N PRO A 218 -1.17 4.95 -17.56
CA PRO A 218 -1.74 4.06 -16.57
C PRO A 218 -0.77 2.96 -16.12
N ASN A 219 0.24 2.64 -16.93
CA ASN A 219 1.27 1.68 -16.58
C ASN A 219 2.34 2.38 -15.73
N ILE A 220 2.58 1.89 -14.52
CA ILE A 220 3.56 2.51 -13.61
C ILE A 220 4.42 1.44 -12.94
N ILE A 221 5.68 1.79 -12.71
CA ILE A 221 6.61 1.10 -11.82
C ILE A 221 6.90 2.04 -10.66
N CYS A 222 6.81 1.53 -9.44
CA CYS A 222 7.17 2.25 -8.23
C CYS A 222 8.20 1.44 -7.44
N CYS A 223 9.32 2.06 -7.11
CA CYS A 223 10.38 1.51 -6.26
C CYS A 223 10.65 2.48 -5.10
N VAL A 224 10.73 1.95 -3.88
CA VAL A 224 10.97 2.75 -2.68
C VAL A 224 12.46 2.77 -2.36
N HIS A 225 12.99 3.97 -2.14
CA HIS A 225 14.36 4.16 -1.70
C HIS A 225 14.39 4.51 -0.21
N ARG A 226 15.01 3.62 0.58
CA ARG A 226 15.13 3.80 2.02
C ARG A 226 16.00 5.01 2.35
N GLN A 227 15.45 5.97 3.08
CA GLN A 227 16.15 7.15 3.62
C GLN A 227 16.90 7.98 2.55
N LEU A 228 16.33 8.07 1.33
CA LEU A 228 16.95 8.78 0.21
C LEU A 228 17.15 10.28 0.48
N ILE A 229 16.18 10.90 1.14
CA ILE A 229 16.15 12.35 1.40
C ILE A 229 16.15 12.58 2.90
N ARG A 230 16.97 13.54 3.36
CA ARG A 230 16.95 14.03 4.75
C ARG A 230 16.03 15.24 4.84
N ILE A 231 15.10 15.19 5.79
CA ILE A 231 14.16 16.27 6.05
C ILE A 231 14.30 16.73 7.50
N PHE A 232 14.16 18.04 7.72
CA PHE A 232 14.01 18.56 9.08
C PHE A 232 12.57 18.32 9.54
N GLY A 233 12.40 17.67 10.68
CA GLY A 233 11.10 17.41 11.28
C GLY A 233 11.18 17.48 12.80
N ARG A 234 10.07 17.85 13.43
CA ARG A 234 9.91 17.61 14.87
C ARG A 234 9.56 16.14 15.07
N GLY A 235 10.27 15.46 15.97
CA GLY A 235 9.93 14.09 16.37
C GLY A 235 8.53 14.04 17.00
N PRO A 236 7.96 12.83 17.18
CA PRO A 236 6.74 12.69 17.97
C PRO A 236 6.98 13.33 19.35
N GLU A 237 6.13 14.27 19.74
CA GLU A 237 6.21 14.91 21.05
C GLU A 237 6.05 13.82 22.11
N ALA A 238 7.01 13.75 23.05
CA ALA A 238 7.08 12.73 24.10
C ALA A 238 6.00 12.94 25.18
#